data_AF-A0A2S6YZ94-F1
#
_entry.id   AF-A0A2S6YZ94-F1
#
_cell.length_a   1.000
_cell.length_b   1.000
_cell.length_c   1.000
_cell.angle_alpha   90.00
_cell.angle_beta   90.00
_cell.angle_gamma   90.00
#
_symmetry.space_group_name_H-M   'P 1'
#
loop_
_entity.id
_entity.type
_entity.pdbx_description
1 polymer ?
#
loop_
_entity_poly.entity_id
_entity_poly.type
_entity_poly.pdbx_seq_one_letter_code
_entity_poly.pdbx_strand_id
1 'polypeptide(L)' 'MGARSLPSGHNAVAESFFATLKNEEATGVYETKAAAHAAIARYIHGFYNPTRLHSALGYLSPNDYARKMKHAA' A
#
# COMPACT_ATOMS: atom_id res chain seq x y z
N MET A 1 -22.23 10.82 -20.39
CA MET A 1 -20.80 10.48 -20.35
C MET A 1 -20.60 9.50 -19.21
N GLY A 2 -20.48 8.20 -19.50
CA GLY A 2 -20.51 7.14 -18.51
C GLY A 2 -19.24 7.12 -17.66
N ALA A 3 -19.39 7.36 -16.36
CA ALA A 3 -18.34 7.09 -15.39
C ALA A 3 -18.01 5.60 -15.47
N ARG A 4 -16.80 5.30 -15.95
CA ARG A 4 -16.26 3.94 -16.03
C ARG A 4 -16.08 3.47 -14.60
N SER A 5 -17.10 2.79 -14.06
CA SER A 5 -17.08 2.22 -12.71
C SER A 5 -15.89 1.27 -12.64
N LEU A 6 -14.84 1.67 -11.92
CA LEU A 6 -13.68 0.81 -11.69
C LEU A 6 -14.18 -0.43 -10.93
N PRO A 7 -13.68 -1.64 -11.25
CA PRO A 7 -14.12 -2.86 -10.57
C PRO A 7 -13.94 -2.65 -9.06
N SER A 8 -15.01 -2.87 -8.30
CA SER A 8 -15.14 -2.57 -6.87
C SER A 8 -14.01 -3.13 -5.99
N GLY A 9 -13.31 -4.18 -6.44
CA GLY A 9 -12.15 -4.75 -5.75
C GLY A 9 -10.87 -3.92 -5.79
N HIS A 10 -10.63 -3.12 -6.84
CA HIS A 10 -9.43 -2.27 -6.90
C HIS A 10 -9.53 -1.09 -5.93
N ASN A 11 -10.75 -0.58 -5.73
CA ASN A 11 -11.00 0.52 -4.81
C ASN A 11 -10.72 0.10 -3.36
N ALA A 12 -11.15 -1.09 -2.94
CA ALA A 12 -10.95 -1.57 -1.57
C ALA A 12 -9.46 -1.76 -1.20
N VAL A 13 -8.64 -2.25 -2.13
CA VAL A 13 -7.19 -2.39 -1.91
C VAL A 13 -6.50 -1.03 -1.80
N ALA A 14 -6.87 -0.09 -2.68
CA ALA A 14 -6.36 1.27 -2.63
C ALA A 14 -6.79 1.98 -1.33
N GLU A 15 -8.05 1.84 -0.92
CA GLU A 15 -8.57 2.40 0.33
C GLU A 15 -7.82 1.87 1.56
N SER A 16 -7.57 0.56 1.63
CA SER A 16 -6.79 -0.04 2.72
C SER A 16 -5.35 0.46 2.76
N PHE A 17 -4.71 0.61 1.60
CA PHE A 17 -3.37 1.21 1.50
C PHE A 17 -3.37 2.65 2.00
N PHE A 18 -4.27 3.51 1.52
CA PHE A 18 -4.29 4.92 1.90
C PHE A 18 -4.66 5.13 3.37
N ALA A 19 -5.58 4.31 3.91
CA ALA A 19 -5.88 4.33 5.33
C ALA A 19 -4.65 3.98 6.17
N THR A 20 -3.90 2.96 5.77
CA THR A 20 -2.65 2.57 6.43
C THR A 20 -1.59 3.67 6.33
N LEU A 21 -1.36 4.21 5.13
CA LEU A 21 -0.34 5.22 4.88
C LEU A 21 -0.54 6.46 5.77
N LYS A 22 -1.78 6.90 5.94
CA LYS A 22 -2.14 8.04 6.80
C LYS A 22 -1.91 7.77 8.28
N ASN A 23 -2.05 6.53 8.73
CA ASN A 23 -1.87 6.17 10.14
C ASN A 23 -0.42 5.88 10.51
N GLU A 24 0.42 5.44 9.57
CA GLU A 24 1.78 4.98 9.86
C GLU A 24 2.88 5.94 9.40
N GLU A 25 2.75 6.56 8.22
CA GLU A 25 3.79 7.44 7.65
C GLU A 25 3.34 8.90 7.60
N ALA A 26 2.15 9.17 7.04
CA ALA A 26 1.64 10.52 6.85
C ALA A 26 0.88 11.04 8.08
N THR A 27 1.48 10.89 9.26
CA THR A 27 0.95 11.33 10.56
C THR A 27 1.25 12.80 10.87
N GLY A 28 2.17 13.41 10.13
CA GLY A 28 2.61 14.80 10.32
C GLY A 28 2.65 15.61 9.03
N VAL A 29 3.18 16.83 9.14
CA VAL A 29 3.32 17.77 8.02
C VAL A 29 4.69 17.59 7.37
N TYR A 30 4.70 17.52 6.04
CA TYR A 30 5.93 17.56 5.25
C TYR A 30 6.29 19.01 4.90
N GLU A 31 7.54 19.38 5.08
CA GLU A 31 8.05 20.73 4.76
C GLU A 31 7.94 21.06 3.27
N THR A 32 8.15 20.05 2.41
CA THR A 32 8.03 20.20 0.96
C THR A 32 7.36 18.98 0.34
N LYS A 33 6.79 19.18 -0.86
CA LYS A 33 6.28 18.06 -1.67
C LYS A 33 7.37 17.04 -2.00
N ALA A 34 8.61 17.48 -2.21
CA ALA A 34 9.74 16.59 -2.47
C ALA A 34 10.06 15.72 -1.24
N ALA A 35 10.01 16.30 -0.04
CA ALA A 35 10.19 15.56 1.21
C ALA A 35 9.07 14.52 1.39
N ALA A 36 7.81 14.90 1.14
CA ALA A 36 6.67 13.98 1.18
C ALA A 36 6.87 12.80 0.22
N HIS A 37 7.26 13.07 -1.03
CA HIS A 37 7.50 12.03 -2.02
C HIS A 37 8.62 11.06 -1.59
N ALA A 38 9.73 11.60 -1.09
CA ALA A 38 10.85 10.78 -0.64
C ALA A 38 10.48 9.91 0.57
N ALA A 39 9.76 10.48 1.54
CA ALA A 39 9.28 9.77 2.73
C ALA A 39 8.32 8.64 2.37
N ILE A 40 7.29 8.93 1.56
CA ILE A 40 6.32 7.94 1.10
C ILE A 40 6.99 6.85 0.25
N ALA A 41 7.94 7.19 -0.63
CA ALA A 41 8.67 6.19 -1.42
C ALA A 41 9.50 5.27 -0.51
N ARG A 42 10.20 5.83 0.48
CA ARG A 42 10.96 5.05 1.47
C ARG A 42 10.04 4.14 2.28
N TYR A 43 8.89 4.64 2.71
CA TYR A 43 7.89 3.85 3.39
C TYR A 43 7.40 2.67 2.53
N ILE A 44 7.04 2.92 1.27
CA ILE A 44 6.53 1.90 0.35
C ILE A 44 7.57 0.80 0.10
N HIS A 45 8.80 1.18 -0.26
CA HIS A 45 9.83 0.25 -0.69
C HIS A 45 10.64 -0.35 0.47
N GLY A 46 10.82 0.39 1.56
CA GLY A 46 11.62 0.00 2.71
C GLY A 46 10.82 -0.72 3.80
N PHE A 47 9.50 -0.52 3.86
CA PHE A 47 8.69 -1.08 4.94
C PHE A 47 7.38 -1.73 4.46
N TYR A 48 6.50 -1.00 3.79
CA TYR A 48 5.16 -1.47 3.45
C TYR A 48 5.18 -2.75 2.60
N ASN A 49 5.81 -2.71 1.43
CA ASN A 49 5.85 -3.87 0.54
C ASN A 49 6.69 -5.04 1.08
N PRO A 50 7.90 -4.86 1.64
CA PRO A 50 8.74 -5.98 2.06
C PRO A 50 8.41 -6.56 3.44
N THR A 51 7.85 -5.76 4.36
CA THR A 51 7.87 -6.09 5.80
C THR A 51 6.49 -6.01 6.46
N ARG A 52 5.64 -5.05 6.06
CA ARG A 52 4.38 -4.81 6.76
C ARG A 52 3.41 -5.99 6.59
N LEU A 53 2.92 -6.54 7.71
CA LEU A 53 2.02 -7.69 7.69
C LEU A 53 0.57 -7.26 7.52
N HIS A 54 -0.19 -8.03 6.73
CA HIS A 54 -1.61 -7.80 6.51
C HIS A 54 -2.43 -9.02 6.93
N SER A 55 -3.38 -8.86 7.84
CA SER A 55 -4.27 -9.95 8.28
C SER A 55 -5.06 -10.56 7.11
N ALA A 56 -5.51 -9.73 6.17
CA ALA A 56 -6.17 -10.16 4.93
C ALA A 56 -5.26 -10.99 4.00
N LEU A 57 -3.93 -10.88 4.12
CA LEU A 57 -2.96 -11.67 3.36
C LEU A 57 -2.45 -12.88 4.15
N GLY A 58 -3.09 -13.23 5.28
CA GLY A 58 -2.64 -14.31 6.15
C GLY A 58 -1.37 -13.94 6.94
N TYR A 59 -1.25 -12.68 7.37
CA TYR A 59 -0.07 -12.14 8.05
C TYR A 59 1.20 -12.25 7.21
N LEU A 60 1.09 -11.98 5.92
CA LEU A 60 2.21 -11.86 4.99
C LEU A 60 2.39 -10.41 4.56
N SER A 61 3.62 -10.06 4.19
CA SER A 61 3.88 -8.82 3.47
C SER A 61 3.30 -8.88 2.06
N PRO A 62 2.98 -7.73 1.42
CA PRO A 62 2.57 -7.71 0.02
C PRO A 62 3.55 -8.45 -0.90
N ASN A 63 4.86 -8.29 -0.67
CA ASN A 63 5.88 -8.99 -1.44
C ASN A 63 5.89 -10.51 -1.18
N ASP A 64 5.73 -10.94 0.07
CA ASP A 64 5.66 -12.38 0.41
C ASP A 64 4.42 -13.04 -0.18
N TYR A 65 3.28 -12.37 -0.06
CA TYR A 65 2.03 -12.83 -0.64
C TYR A 65 2.16 -12.95 -2.17
N ALA A 66 2.71 -11.94 -2.84
CA ALA A 66 2.94 -11.97 -4.28
C ALA A 66 3.91 -13.08 -4.70
N ARG A 67 4.98 -13.33 -3.93
CA ARG A 67 5.88 -14.47 -4.16
C ARG A 67 5.14 -15.79 -4.03
N LYS A 68 4.35 -15.98 -2.96
CA LYS A 68 3.59 -17.21 -2.73
C LYS A 68 2.58 -17.48 -3.85
N MET A 69 1.90 -16.44 -4.34
CA MET A 69 0.97 -16.55 -5.48
C MET A 69 1.66 -16.92 -6.79
N LYS A 70 2.86 -16.39 -7.05
CA LYS A 70 3.65 -16.75 -8.24
C LYS A 70 4.13 -18.20 -8.24
N HIS A 71 4.31 -18.81 -7.07
CA HIS A 71 4.71 -20.23 -6.95
C HIS A 71 3.53 -21.21 -6.96
N ALA A 72 2.31 -20.72 -6.78
CA ALA A 72 1.09 -21.54 -6.78
C ALA A 72 0.40 -21.60 -8.16
N ALA A 73 0.95 -20.92 -9.16
CA ALA A 73 0.45 -20.81 -10.52
C ALA A 73 1.25 -21.68 -11.51
#